data_AF-A0A1I3ST78-F1
#
_entry.id   AF-A0A1I3ST78-F1
#
_cell.length_a   1.000
_cell.length_b   1.000
_cell.length_c   1.000
_cell.angle_alpha   90.00
_cell.angle_beta   90.00
_cell.angle_gamma   90.00
#
_symmetry.space_group_name_H-M   'P 1'
#
loop_
_entity.id
_entity.type
_entity.pdbx_description
1 polymer ?
#
loop_
_entity_poly.entity_id
_entity_poly.type
_entity_poly.pdbx_seq_one_letter_code
_entity_poly.pdbx_strand_id
1 'polypeptide(L)'
;MTPDLTAPAARRRSAAAAGLVGAGVMAAVDEIVFHQVLAWHHFYDRGTPDLALLSDGLLHAAELLALVAGFFLLGDLRRRGALVVRAAWAGVLLGAGGFQLFDAVVDHKLLRVHQIRYGVDLLPYDLAWTASAVVLLLAGAAVWASARRAAPEGGGPSGSRASGGTTGGGTPGRDA
;
A
#
# COMPACT_ATOMS: atom_id res chain seq x y z
N MET A 1 -10.45 17.65 -18.68
CA MET A 1 -8.99 17.52 -18.63
C MET A 1 -8.59 17.37 -17.16
N THR A 2 -8.41 16.15 -16.66
CA THR A 2 -7.93 15.96 -15.28
C THR A 2 -6.43 16.26 -15.26
N PRO A 3 -5.94 17.12 -14.34
CA PRO A 3 -4.54 17.47 -14.31
C PRO A 3 -3.69 16.22 -14.10
N ASP A 4 -2.63 16.12 -14.90
CA ASP A 4 -1.67 15.04 -14.81
C ASP A 4 -0.99 15.09 -13.44
N LEU A 5 -0.91 13.94 -12.76
CA LEU A 5 -0.36 13.93 -11.40
C LEU A 5 1.15 14.07 -11.43
N THR A 6 1.68 14.93 -10.56
CA THR A 6 3.13 14.99 -10.34
C THR A 6 3.64 13.65 -9.83
N ALA A 7 4.86 13.26 -10.20
CA ALA A 7 5.44 11.98 -9.78
C ALA A 7 5.42 11.75 -8.24
N PRO A 8 5.64 12.76 -7.37
CA PRO A 8 5.44 12.61 -5.93
C PRO A 8 4.00 12.33 -5.52
N ALA A 9 3.02 12.98 -6.15
CA ALA A 9 1.60 12.77 -5.87
C ALA A 9 1.13 11.38 -6.31
N ALA A 10 1.54 10.94 -7.51
CA ALA A 10 1.27 9.60 -8.03
C ALA A 10 1.81 8.49 -7.12
N ARG A 11 3.04 8.64 -6.61
CA ARG A 11 3.62 7.71 -5.62
C ARG A 11 2.80 7.64 -4.34
N ARG A 12 2.47 8.79 -3.74
CA ARG A 12 1.71 8.84 -2.48
C ARG A 12 0.32 8.23 -2.64
N ARG A 13 -0.37 8.52 -3.74
CA ARG A 13 -1.69 7.94 -4.03
C ARG A 13 -1.62 6.42 -4.27
N SER A 14 -0.59 5.95 -4.99
CA SER A 14 -0.36 4.52 -5.19
C SER A 14 -0.12 3.79 -3.86
N ALA A 15 0.69 4.36 -2.97
CA ALA A 15 0.94 3.81 -1.65
C ALA A 15 -0.31 3.85 -0.76
N ALA A 16 -1.08 4.93 -0.76
CA ALA A 16 -2.30 5.04 0.03
C ALA A 16 -3.38 4.04 -0.43
N ALA A 17 -3.62 3.95 -1.74
CA ALA A 17 -4.58 3.00 -2.31
C ALA A 17 -4.19 1.55 -2.00
N ALA A 18 -2.91 1.21 -2.19
CA ALA A 18 -2.41 -0.12 -1.85
C ALA A 18 -2.30 -0.37 -0.35
N GLY A 19 -2.21 0.67 0.47
CA GLY A 19 -2.28 0.57 1.93
C GLY A 19 -3.62 0.05 2.41
N LEU A 20 -4.73 0.47 1.78
CA LEU A 20 -6.05 -0.12 2.06
C LEU A 20 -6.08 -1.60 1.71
N VAL A 21 -5.50 -2.00 0.57
CA VAL A 21 -5.37 -3.41 0.20
C VAL A 21 -4.53 -4.17 1.22
N GLY A 22 -3.39 -3.63 1.63
CA GLY A 22 -2.52 -4.25 2.63
C GLY A 22 -3.20 -4.45 3.98
N ALA A 23 -3.90 -3.43 4.46
CA ALA A 23 -4.66 -3.52 5.71
C ALA A 23 -5.79 -4.54 5.61
N GLY A 24 -6.56 -4.51 4.52
CA GLY A 24 -7.64 -5.48 4.29
C GLY A 24 -7.14 -6.92 4.15
N VAL A 25 -6.00 -7.15 3.48
CA VAL A 25 -5.39 -8.49 3.40
C VAL A 25 -4.93 -8.97 4.76
N MET A 26 -4.32 -8.11 5.58
CA MET A 26 -3.88 -8.52 6.91
C MET A 26 -5.05 -8.81 7.85
N ALA A 27 -6.10 -7.97 7.81
CA ALA A 27 -7.35 -8.25 8.51
C ALA A 27 -7.91 -9.61 8.10
N ALA A 28 -7.95 -9.91 6.79
CA ALA A 28 -8.46 -11.18 6.30
C ALA A 28 -7.59 -12.36 6.74
N VAL A 29 -6.27 -12.17 6.85
CA VAL A 29 -5.38 -13.19 7.40
C VAL A 29 -5.69 -13.43 8.87
N ASP A 30 -5.87 -12.38 9.67
CA ASP A 30 -6.24 -12.51 11.08
C ASP A 30 -7.57 -13.26 11.23
N GLU A 31 -8.60 -12.76 10.57
CA GLU A 31 -9.97 -13.21 10.71
C GLU A 31 -10.18 -14.62 10.13
N ILE A 32 -9.65 -14.91 8.93
CA ILE A 32 -9.74 -16.26 8.33
C ILE A 32 -8.89 -17.27 9.10
N VAL A 33 -7.60 -16.97 9.30
CA VAL A 33 -6.69 -17.98 9.85
C VAL A 33 -6.94 -18.16 11.33
N PHE A 34 -7.02 -17.07 12.10
CA PHE A 34 -7.02 -17.16 13.55
C PHE A 34 -8.41 -17.18 14.15
N HIS A 35 -9.41 -16.49 13.58
CA HIS A 35 -10.77 -16.52 14.12
C HIS A 35 -11.54 -17.74 13.64
N GLN A 36 -11.42 -18.11 12.37
CA GLN A 36 -12.25 -19.19 11.80
C GLN A 36 -11.54 -20.54 11.69
N VAL A 37 -10.36 -20.59 11.06
CA VAL A 37 -9.67 -21.87 10.82
C VAL A 37 -9.11 -22.42 12.13
N LEU A 38 -8.43 -21.58 12.90
CA LEU A 38 -7.80 -21.98 14.15
C LEU A 38 -8.69 -21.77 15.38
N ALA A 39 -9.70 -20.90 15.28
CA ALA A 39 -10.59 -20.53 16.37
C ALA A 39 -9.82 -20.17 17.66
N TRP A 40 -8.72 -19.42 17.53
CA TRP A 40 -7.91 -18.99 18.67
C TRP A 40 -8.59 -17.88 19.46
N HIS A 41 -9.27 -16.98 18.77
CA HIS A 41 -9.89 -15.78 19.33
C HIS A 41 -10.98 -15.21 18.41
N HIS A 42 -11.77 -14.27 18.93
CA HIS A 42 -12.83 -13.53 18.22
C HIS A 42 -12.61 -12.03 18.41
N PHE A 43 -13.07 -11.18 17.49
CA PHE A 43 -12.89 -9.72 17.52
C PHE A 43 -13.26 -9.10 18.87
N TYR A 44 -14.42 -9.47 19.41
CA TYR A 44 -14.84 -9.05 20.73
C TYR A 44 -15.00 -10.23 21.69
N ASP A 45 -14.13 -10.30 22.71
CA ASP A 45 -14.00 -11.42 23.64
C ASP A 45 -14.79 -11.27 24.96
N ARG A 46 -15.40 -10.09 25.23
CA ARG A 46 -16.09 -9.80 26.51
C ARG A 46 -17.60 -10.03 26.46
N GLY A 47 -18.08 -10.69 25.41
CA GLY A 47 -19.50 -10.84 25.10
C GLY A 47 -19.99 -12.28 25.14
N THR A 48 -21.16 -12.48 24.56
CA THR A 48 -21.70 -13.80 24.24
C THR A 48 -21.08 -14.33 22.93
N PRO A 49 -21.18 -15.63 22.65
CA PRO A 49 -20.78 -16.18 21.34
C PRO A 49 -21.47 -15.49 20.16
N ASP A 50 -22.74 -15.07 20.31
CA ASP A 50 -23.46 -14.33 19.26
C ASP A 50 -22.83 -12.95 19.00
N LEU A 51 -22.39 -12.25 20.04
CA LEU A 51 -21.71 -10.96 19.90
C LEU A 51 -20.30 -11.12 19.32
N ALA A 52 -19.59 -12.18 19.71
CA ALA A 52 -18.29 -12.53 19.12
C ALA A 52 -18.43 -12.77 17.61
N LEU A 53 -19.36 -13.64 17.21
CA LEU A 53 -19.64 -13.93 15.80
C LEU A 53 -20.09 -12.69 15.00
N LEU A 54 -20.94 -11.85 15.60
CA LEU A 54 -21.34 -10.57 15.01
C LEU A 54 -20.11 -9.68 14.78
N SER A 55 -19.23 -9.58 15.79
CA SER A 55 -18.05 -8.72 15.72
C SER A 55 -17.03 -9.18 14.67
N ASP A 56 -16.84 -10.49 14.51
CA ASP A 56 -16.03 -11.07 13.43
C ASP A 56 -16.63 -10.72 12.07
N GLY A 57 -17.95 -10.90 11.90
CA GLY A 57 -18.63 -10.56 10.65
C GLY A 57 -18.56 -9.07 10.28
N LEU A 58 -18.54 -8.18 11.28
CA LEU A 58 -18.32 -6.74 11.05
C LEU A 58 -16.88 -6.44 10.63
N LEU A 59 -15.89 -7.12 11.22
CA LEU A 59 -14.50 -7.05 10.77
C LEU A 59 -14.36 -7.54 9.32
N HIS A 60 -14.97 -8.69 8.99
CA HIS A 60 -15.02 -9.26 7.63
C HIS A 60 -15.62 -8.29 6.61
N ALA A 61 -16.71 -7.61 6.98
CA ALA A 61 -17.32 -6.61 6.11
C ALA A 61 -16.37 -5.41 5.90
N ALA A 62 -15.72 -4.94 6.96
CA ALA A 62 -14.80 -3.80 6.90
C ALA A 62 -13.57 -4.09 6.03
N GLU A 63 -12.95 -5.27 6.17
CA GLU A 63 -11.82 -5.67 5.33
C GLU A 63 -12.22 -5.83 3.86
N LEU A 64 -13.39 -6.40 3.57
CA LEU A 64 -13.87 -6.56 2.20
C LEU A 64 -14.08 -5.20 1.54
N LEU A 65 -14.67 -4.25 2.27
CA LEU A 65 -14.80 -2.87 1.82
C LEU A 65 -13.43 -2.22 1.56
N ALA A 66 -12.45 -2.43 2.45
CA ALA A 66 -11.10 -1.91 2.27
C ALA A 66 -10.40 -2.51 1.02
N LEU A 67 -10.54 -3.82 0.79
CA LEU A 67 -10.03 -4.50 -0.39
C LEU A 67 -10.68 -3.95 -1.67
N VAL A 68 -12.01 -3.90 -1.73
CA VAL A 68 -12.74 -3.39 -2.89
C VAL A 68 -12.37 -1.94 -3.18
N ALA A 69 -12.37 -1.07 -2.16
CA ALA A 69 -11.99 0.33 -2.32
C ALA A 69 -10.53 0.47 -2.78
N GLY A 70 -9.61 -0.26 -2.16
CA GLY A 70 -8.19 -0.26 -2.52
C GLY A 70 -7.95 -0.69 -3.96
N PHE A 71 -8.58 -1.78 -4.40
CA PHE A 71 -8.47 -2.25 -5.79
C PHE A 71 -9.13 -1.29 -6.79
N PHE A 72 -10.27 -0.68 -6.47
CA PHE A 72 -10.89 0.35 -7.32
C PHE A 72 -9.95 1.55 -7.51
N LEU A 73 -9.33 2.04 -6.43
CA LEU A 73 -8.38 3.14 -6.47
C LEU A 73 -7.11 2.78 -7.28
N LEU A 74 -6.58 1.58 -7.10
CA LEU A 74 -5.45 1.08 -7.89
C LEU A 74 -5.81 0.92 -9.38
N GLY A 75 -7.02 0.44 -9.67
CA GLY A 75 -7.55 0.32 -11.02
C GLY A 75 -7.69 1.68 -11.70
N ASP A 76 -8.20 2.69 -10.99
CA ASP A 76 -8.28 4.06 -11.50
C ASP A 76 -6.89 4.66 -11.77
N LEU A 77 -5.93 4.48 -10.86
CA LEU A 77 -4.54 4.91 -11.06
C LEU A 77 -3.90 4.22 -12.28
N ARG A 78 -4.14 2.92 -12.46
CA ARG A 78 -3.64 2.16 -13.61
C ARG A 78 -4.24 2.67 -14.92
N ARG A 79 -5.57 2.86 -14.95
CA ARG A 79 -6.29 3.37 -16.13
C ARG A 79 -5.79 4.75 -16.58
N ARG A 80 -5.37 5.59 -15.63
CA ARG A 80 -4.83 6.92 -15.89
C ARG A 80 -3.32 6.96 -16.14
N GLY A 81 -2.63 5.82 -16.16
CA GLY A 81 -1.16 5.77 -16.30
C GLY A 81 -0.39 6.34 -15.09
N ALA A 82 -1.05 6.52 -13.94
CA ALA A 82 -0.48 7.15 -12.75
C ALA A 82 -0.06 6.15 -11.64
N LEU A 83 -0.21 4.85 -11.88
CA LEU A 83 0.17 3.81 -10.91
C LEU A 83 1.70 3.67 -10.82
N VAL A 84 2.25 3.91 -9.64
CA VAL A 84 3.67 3.64 -9.34
C VAL A 84 3.78 2.33 -8.56
N VAL A 85 4.08 1.25 -9.26
CA VAL A 85 4.06 -0.13 -8.73
C VAL A 85 4.92 -0.31 -7.48
N ARG A 86 6.15 0.23 -7.44
CA ARG A 86 7.00 0.13 -6.23
C ARG A 86 6.39 0.85 -5.03
N ALA A 87 5.73 1.99 -5.25
CA ALA A 87 5.04 2.70 -4.19
C ALA A 87 3.77 1.96 -3.74
N ALA A 88 3.07 1.28 -4.65
CA ALA A 88 1.96 0.40 -4.29
C ALA A 88 2.43 -0.75 -3.40
N TRP A 89 3.52 -1.45 -3.73
CA TRP A 89 4.06 -2.51 -2.87
C TRP A 89 4.50 -2.00 -1.49
N ALA A 90 5.10 -0.81 -1.44
CA ALA A 90 5.35 -0.16 -0.15
C ALA A 90 4.04 0.08 0.63
N GLY A 91 3.00 0.54 -0.06
CA GLY A 91 1.66 0.68 0.50
C GLY A 91 1.11 -0.61 1.09
N VAL A 92 1.13 -1.72 0.34
CA VAL A 92 0.66 -3.03 0.82
C VAL A 92 1.35 -3.42 2.13
N LEU A 93 2.69 -3.35 2.18
CA LEU A 93 3.45 -3.75 3.37
C LEU A 93 3.20 -2.81 4.56
N LEU A 94 3.14 -1.49 4.31
CA LEU A 94 2.86 -0.49 5.35
C LEU A 94 1.42 -0.60 5.86
N GLY A 95 0.46 -0.88 4.99
CA GLY A 95 -0.94 -1.11 5.36
C GLY A 95 -1.11 -2.36 6.19
N ALA A 96 -0.52 -3.48 5.75
CA ALA A 96 -0.54 -4.74 6.48
C ALA A 96 0.12 -4.62 7.86
N GLY A 97 1.34 -4.07 7.91
CA GLY A 97 2.04 -3.84 9.17
C GLY A 97 1.36 -2.81 10.07
N GLY A 98 0.70 -1.80 9.48
CA GLY A 98 -0.05 -0.79 10.22
C GLY A 98 -1.30 -1.36 10.89
N PHE A 99 -2.06 -2.20 10.18
CA PHE A 99 -3.17 -2.96 10.76
C PHE A 99 -2.69 -3.85 11.89
N GLN A 100 -1.67 -4.68 11.62
CA GLN A 100 -1.14 -5.62 12.61
C GLN A 100 -0.61 -4.92 13.86
N LEU A 101 0.02 -3.75 13.73
CA LEU A 101 0.49 -2.97 14.87
C LEU A 101 -0.67 -2.33 15.64
N PHE A 102 -1.67 -1.82 14.93
CA PHE A 102 -2.86 -1.24 15.55
C PHE A 102 -3.56 -2.29 16.41
N ASP A 103 -3.83 -3.46 15.83
CA ASP A 103 -4.45 -4.59 16.53
C ASP A 103 -3.62 -5.04 17.75
N ALA A 104 -2.31 -5.26 17.55
CA ALA A 104 -1.39 -5.67 18.60
C ALA A 104 -1.34 -4.72 19.80
N VAL A 105 -1.51 -3.42 19.58
CA VAL A 105 -1.35 -2.39 20.64
C VAL A 105 -2.71 -1.96 21.18
N VAL A 106 -3.62 -1.57 20.30
CA VAL A 106 -4.91 -0.99 20.67
C VAL A 106 -5.84 -2.08 21.16
N ASP A 107 -6.14 -3.07 20.33
CA ASP A 107 -7.15 -4.08 20.67
C ASP A 107 -6.62 -5.05 21.72
N HIS A 108 -5.33 -5.41 21.61
CA HIS A 108 -4.70 -6.44 22.44
C HIS A 108 -4.10 -5.94 23.75
N LYS A 109 -3.61 -4.69 23.83
CA LYS A 109 -2.94 -4.20 25.06
C LYS A 109 -3.66 -3.05 25.73
N LEU A 110 -4.17 -2.10 24.96
CA LEU A 110 -4.89 -0.96 25.51
C LEU A 110 -6.32 -1.36 25.90
N LEU A 111 -7.09 -1.91 24.97
CA LEU A 111 -8.49 -2.25 25.16
C LEU A 111 -8.65 -3.64 25.77
N ARG A 112 -7.78 -4.59 25.42
CA ARG A 112 -7.77 -5.99 25.88
C ARG A 112 -9.10 -6.71 25.60
N VAL A 113 -9.70 -6.42 24.45
CA VAL A 113 -10.99 -6.99 23.99
C VAL A 113 -10.82 -8.05 22.90
N HIS A 114 -9.58 -8.24 22.49
CA HIS A 114 -9.14 -9.16 21.47
C HIS A 114 -7.78 -9.63 21.96
N GLN A 115 -7.60 -10.84 22.47
CA GLN A 115 -6.27 -11.39 22.74
C GLN A 115 -5.93 -12.40 21.67
N ILE A 116 -4.66 -12.47 21.26
CA ILE A 116 -4.17 -13.38 20.21
C ILE A 116 -4.53 -14.84 20.51
N ARG A 117 -4.52 -15.21 21.81
CA ARG A 117 -4.77 -16.57 22.23
C ARG A 117 -5.17 -16.67 23.69
N TYR A 118 -6.02 -17.62 24.01
CA TYR A 118 -6.45 -17.92 25.38
C TYR A 118 -5.91 -19.25 25.89
N GLY A 119 -5.85 -19.39 27.22
CA GLY A 119 -5.49 -20.63 27.90
C GLY A 119 -4.01 -21.04 27.79
N VAL A 120 -3.14 -20.12 27.40
CA VAL A 120 -1.70 -20.35 27.20
C VAL A 120 -0.87 -19.21 27.81
N ASP A 121 0.45 -19.41 27.92
CA ASP A 121 1.37 -18.29 28.11
C ASP A 121 1.31 -17.38 26.88
N LEU A 122 0.82 -16.16 27.07
CA LEU A 122 0.51 -15.23 26.00
C LEU A 122 1.75 -14.53 25.44
N LEU A 123 2.82 -14.41 26.24
CA LEU A 123 3.99 -13.60 25.89
C LEU A 123 4.64 -14.00 24.54
N PRO A 124 4.86 -15.28 24.21
CA PRO A 124 5.43 -15.67 22.93
C PRO A 124 4.57 -15.24 21.73
N TYR A 125 3.25 -15.32 21.88
CA TYR A 125 2.29 -14.92 20.84
C TYR A 125 2.29 -13.41 20.65
N ASP A 126 2.27 -12.63 21.74
CA ASP A 126 2.37 -11.17 21.71
C ASP A 126 3.62 -10.68 21.02
N LEU A 127 4.76 -11.31 21.32
CA LEU A 127 6.04 -10.99 20.70
C LEU A 127 6.03 -11.33 19.22
N ALA A 128 5.52 -12.50 18.83
CA ALA A 128 5.44 -12.89 17.42
C ALA A 128 4.53 -11.95 16.61
N TRP A 129 3.36 -11.61 17.16
CA TRP A 129 2.39 -10.72 16.52
C TRP A 129 2.96 -9.32 16.31
N THR A 130 3.52 -8.73 17.37
CA THR A 130 4.14 -7.40 17.31
C THR A 130 5.38 -7.40 16.43
N ALA A 131 6.23 -8.44 16.50
CA ALA A 131 7.41 -8.55 15.64
C ALA A 131 7.02 -8.62 14.15
N SER A 132 5.96 -9.37 13.80
CA SER A 132 5.45 -9.43 12.42
C SER A 132 5.02 -8.05 11.91
N ALA A 133 4.35 -7.26 12.75
CA ALA A 133 3.96 -5.89 12.42
C ALA A 133 5.19 -5.01 12.13
N VAL A 134 6.20 -5.07 13.01
CA VAL A 134 7.46 -4.32 12.84
C VAL A 134 8.20 -4.74 11.56
N VAL A 135 8.30 -6.03 11.27
CA VAL A 135 8.95 -6.54 10.05
C VAL A 135 8.25 -5.99 8.80
N LEU A 136 6.92 -6.03 8.74
CA LEU A 136 6.15 -5.51 7.61
C LEU A 136 6.33 -4.00 7.45
N LEU A 137 6.29 -3.24 8.55
CA LEU A 137 6.50 -1.79 8.53
C LEU A 137 7.91 -1.42 8.05
N LEU A 138 8.95 -2.11 8.54
CA LEU A 138 10.33 -1.89 8.13
C LEU A 138 10.54 -2.26 6.66
N ALA A 139 9.99 -3.38 6.21
CA ALA A 139 10.03 -3.78 4.79
C ALA A 139 9.32 -2.75 3.90
N GLY A 140 8.13 -2.30 4.29
CA GLY A 140 7.38 -1.27 3.58
C GLY A 140 8.13 0.06 3.52
N ALA A 141 8.75 0.48 4.63
CA ALA A 141 9.58 1.68 4.68
C ALA A 141 10.82 1.58 3.80
N ALA A 142 11.48 0.42 3.75
CA ALA A 142 12.62 0.17 2.87
C ALA A 142 12.21 0.22 1.39
N VAL A 143 11.08 -0.40 1.01
CA VAL A 143 10.55 -0.35 -0.35
C VAL A 143 10.18 1.10 -0.71
N TRP A 144 9.54 1.83 0.20
CA TRP A 144 9.20 3.24 0.01
C TRP A 144 10.44 4.12 -0.19
N ALA A 145 11.49 3.91 0.61
CA ALA A 145 12.75 4.63 0.46
C ALA A 145 13.40 4.34 -0.90
N SER A 146 13.36 3.09 -1.38
CA SER A 146 13.86 2.73 -2.72
C SER A 146 13.07 3.41 -3.84
N ALA A 147 11.74 3.53 -3.69
CA ALA A 147 10.86 4.17 -4.66
C ALA A 147 11.10 5.69 -4.76
N ARG A 148 11.67 6.32 -3.73
CA ARG A 148 12.05 7.74 -3.75
C ARG A 148 13.37 7.99 -4.48
N ARG A 149 14.30 7.02 -4.41
CA ARG A 149 15.63 7.11 -5.01
C ARG A 149 15.61 6.89 -6.53
N ALA A 150 14.56 6.26 -7.06
CA ALA A 150 14.42 5.91 -8.46
C ALA A 150 13.98 7.07 -9.40
N ALA A 151 14.14 8.35 -9.02
CA ALA A 151 13.87 9.49 -9.91
C ALA A 151 14.91 10.63 -9.70
N PRO A 152 15.46 11.31 -10.73
CA PRO A 152 15.34 11.12 -12.20
C PRO A 152 16.69 10.91 -12.94
N GLU A 153 16.74 10.01 -13.93
CA GLU A 153 17.67 10.15 -15.07
C GLU A 153 16.83 10.32 -16.35
N GLY A 154 16.92 11.48 -16.99
CA GLY A 154 16.24 11.74 -18.27
C GLY A 154 15.69 13.15 -18.41
N GLY A 155 16.58 14.13 -18.56
CA GLY A 155 16.19 15.51 -18.83
C GLY A 155 17.36 16.51 -18.79
N GLY A 156 18.56 16.09 -19.19
CA GLY A 156 19.63 17.05 -19.49
C GLY A 156 19.26 17.80 -20.78
N PRO A 157 19.51 19.12 -20.87
CA PRO A 157 19.23 19.87 -22.08
C PRO A 157 20.10 19.30 -23.21
N SER A 158 19.47 18.63 -24.19
CA SER A 158 20.12 18.32 -25.45
C SER A 158 20.48 19.67 -26.08
N GLY A 159 21.77 19.96 -26.06
CA GLY A 159 22.33 21.22 -26.51
C GLY A 159 21.80 21.62 -27.88
N SER A 160 21.35 22.87 -27.95
CA SER A 160 21.52 23.70 -29.13
C SER A 160 22.89 23.44 -29.75
N ARG A 161 22.90 22.75 -30.90
CA ARG A 161 23.91 22.97 -31.93
C ARG A 161 23.23 23.70 -33.08
N ALA A 162 23.06 24.99 -32.87
CA ALA A 162 23.10 25.94 -33.96
C ALA A 162 24.55 26.04 -34.44
N SER A 163 24.83 25.43 -35.59
CA SER A 163 25.91 25.83 -36.50
C SER A 163 25.25 25.83 -37.88
N GLY A 164 24.91 26.97 -38.47
CA GLY A 164 25.90 27.97 -38.88
C GLY A 164 26.45 27.54 -40.24
N GLY A 165 25.63 27.67 -41.28
CA GLY A 165 25.94 27.25 -42.66
C GLY A 165 25.35 28.24 -43.66
N THR A 166 26.01 29.39 -43.75
CA THR A 166 26.24 30.28 -44.89
C THR A 166 25.21 30.37 -46.02
N THR A 167 24.68 31.58 -46.15
CA THR A 167 24.01 32.17 -47.31
C THR A 167 24.94 32.39 -48.51
N GLY A 168 24.43 32.18 -49.73
CA GLY A 168 24.66 33.10 -50.86
C GLY A 168 25.45 32.55 -52.06
N GLY A 169 24.80 32.56 -53.23
CA GLY A 169 25.45 32.47 -54.54
C GLY A 169 24.54 31.92 -55.63
N GLY A 170 23.72 32.78 -56.24
CA GLY A 170 22.85 32.41 -57.36
C GLY A 170 23.53 32.45 -58.73
N THR A 171 22.91 31.78 -59.70
CA THR A 171 22.96 32.10 -61.14
C THR A 171 21.71 31.54 -61.83
N PRO A 172 20.98 32.32 -62.66
CA PRO A 172 19.97 31.80 -63.59
C PRO A 172 20.51 31.72 -65.03
N GLY A 173 20.17 30.65 -65.75
CA GLY A 173 20.34 30.52 -67.21
C GLY A 173 19.90 29.11 -67.64
N ARG A 174 18.73 28.94 -68.26
CA ARG A 174 18.48 28.98 -69.72
C ARG A 174 19.41 28.04 -70.51
N ASP A 175 18.86 26.91 -70.99
CA ASP A 175 18.71 26.60 -72.42
C ASP A 175 18.30 25.13 -72.65
N ALA A 176 17.52 24.92 -73.73
CA ALA A 176 17.00 23.68 -74.35
C ALA A 176 15.51 23.36 -74.09
#